data_AF-A0AA36BQB9-F1
#
_entry.id   AF-A0AA36BQB9-F1
#
_cell.length_a   1.000
_cell.length_b   1.000
_cell.length_c   1.000
_cell.angle_alpha   90.00
_cell.angle_beta   90.00
_cell.angle_gamma   90.00
#
_symmetry.space_group_name_H-M   'P 1'
#
loop_
_entity.id
_entity.type
_entity.pdbx_description
1 polymer ?
#
loop_
_entity_poly.entity_id
_entity_poly.type
_entity_poly.pdbx_seq_one_letter_code
_entity_poly.pdbx_strand_id
1 'polypeptide(L)'
;MLQQSKPNPTALDNTDFVLRKRFKADVSPPQSNSHGDSKFSTVQSSPVGARRKRPGGDEKKDTKLKDFVNHPTFSVSQLRRFAISSGGLLKSANRKRCWPMLLDIDVDNIPPAPKLSVLKTHRDYEQVLLDVERSLSRFPPGMREDKRLVLQDKLVVLILHVLINHPELHYYQGYHDICVTILLTVGEDLAYAVVDRLSISHLSDYMGSTMERTKVIMDYVFPILAKVNPKLEAYLQKAEVGTMFCLSWIITWYGHVLKEYRHIVRLYDFFIASHPLMPIYVAAAK
;
A
#
# COMPACT_ATOMS: atom_id res chain seq x y z
N MET A 1 33.04 -23.75 -36.74
CA MET A 1 33.00 -22.33 -36.33
C MET A 1 31.67 -21.74 -36.76
N LEU A 2 30.72 -21.61 -35.84
CA LEU A 2 29.43 -20.95 -36.06
C LEU A 2 29.26 -19.97 -34.89
N GLN A 3 29.26 -18.68 -35.21
CA GLN A 3 29.20 -17.58 -34.24
C GLN A 3 27.81 -17.52 -33.58
N GLN A 4 27.81 -17.52 -32.24
CA GLN A 4 26.66 -17.22 -31.41
C GLN A 4 26.38 -15.72 -31.44
N SER A 5 25.17 -15.33 -31.88
CA SER A 5 24.64 -13.98 -31.72
C SER A 5 24.17 -13.79 -30.27
N LYS A 6 24.88 -12.94 -29.51
CA LYS A 6 24.43 -12.47 -28.19
C LYS A 6 23.28 -11.48 -28.35
N PRO A 7 22.25 -11.49 -27.48
CA PRO A 7 21.26 -10.41 -27.43
C PRO A 7 21.86 -9.17 -26.74
N ASN A 8 21.66 -8.02 -27.37
CA ASN A 8 22.05 -6.68 -26.88
C ASN A 8 21.20 -6.29 -25.65
N PRO A 9 21.78 -5.90 -24.51
CA PRO A 9 21.04 -5.36 -23.37
C PRO A 9 21.16 -3.83 -23.35
N THR A 10 20.32 -3.12 -24.12
CA THR A 10 20.23 -1.66 -24.03
C THR A 10 18.84 -1.16 -24.43
N ALA A 11 17.95 -1.07 -23.45
CA ALA A 11 16.70 -0.30 -23.55
C ALA A 11 16.19 0.18 -22.17
N LEU A 12 17.10 0.47 -21.23
CA LEU A 12 16.78 1.06 -19.93
C LEU A 12 17.86 2.10 -19.59
N ASP A 13 17.82 3.28 -20.23
CA ASP A 13 18.71 4.38 -19.79
C ASP A 13 18.20 5.80 -20.12
N ASN A 14 16.89 6.00 -20.35
CA ASN A 14 16.34 7.33 -20.66
C ASN A 14 15.13 7.74 -19.81
N THR A 15 14.70 6.91 -18.86
CA THR A 15 13.58 7.21 -17.95
C THR A 15 14.00 8.06 -16.74
N ASP A 16 15.26 7.96 -16.30
CA ASP A 16 15.76 8.59 -15.06
C ASP A 16 15.89 10.13 -15.12
N PHE A 17 15.78 10.74 -16.31
CA PHE A 17 16.10 12.16 -16.50
C PHE A 17 14.91 13.08 -16.85
N VAL A 18 13.74 12.54 -17.19
CA VAL A 18 12.69 13.33 -17.88
C VAL A 18 11.63 13.95 -16.95
N LEU A 19 11.47 13.45 -15.72
CA LEU A 19 10.68 14.16 -14.69
C LEU A 19 11.44 15.36 -14.10
N ARG A 20 12.78 15.33 -14.18
CA ARG A 20 13.68 16.24 -13.45
C ARG A 20 13.86 17.64 -14.06
N LYS A 21 13.40 17.93 -15.29
CA LYS A 21 13.68 19.24 -15.93
C LYS A 21 12.86 20.44 -15.40
N ARG A 22 11.82 20.24 -14.57
CA ARG A 22 11.07 21.35 -13.94
C ARG A 22 11.63 21.81 -12.59
N PHE A 23 12.39 20.98 -11.88
CA PHE A 23 12.64 21.18 -10.44
C PHE A 23 13.91 21.97 -10.06
N LYS A 24 14.72 22.42 -11.04
CA LYS A 24 15.89 23.27 -10.77
C LYS A 24 15.66 24.77 -11.01
N ALA A 25 14.50 25.18 -11.51
CA ALA A 25 14.27 26.55 -11.93
C ALA A 25 13.64 27.46 -10.85
N ASP A 26 12.98 26.91 -9.82
CA ASP A 26 12.21 27.72 -8.87
C ASP A 26 12.42 27.29 -7.41
N VAL A 27 13.64 27.39 -6.88
CA VAL A 27 13.84 27.49 -5.41
C VAL A 27 15.08 28.33 -5.12
N SER A 28 14.86 29.60 -4.75
CA SER A 28 15.82 30.37 -3.95
C SER A 28 15.69 29.93 -2.48
N PRO A 29 16.78 29.76 -1.73
CA PRO A 29 16.71 29.24 -0.36
C PRO A 29 16.19 30.31 0.63
N PRO A 30 15.23 29.98 1.52
CA PRO A 30 14.94 30.85 2.65
C PRO A 30 15.93 30.60 3.81
N GLN A 31 16.27 31.70 4.47
CA GLN A 31 17.24 31.80 5.55
C GLN A 31 16.76 31.13 6.85
N SER A 32 17.73 30.57 7.57
CA SER A 32 17.62 30.05 8.92
C SER A 32 17.19 31.11 9.93
N ASN A 33 16.25 30.77 10.82
CA ASN A 33 16.18 31.40 12.13
C ASN A 33 15.80 30.38 13.22
N SER A 34 16.57 30.43 14.28
CA SER A 34 16.51 29.60 15.49
C SER A 34 15.62 30.22 16.57
N HIS A 35 15.03 29.35 17.41
CA HIS A 35 14.64 29.50 18.83
C HIS A 35 13.18 29.20 19.15
N GLY A 36 12.98 28.46 20.25
CA GLY A 36 11.71 28.42 20.98
C GLY A 36 11.38 27.06 21.60
N ASP A 37 11.93 26.77 22.77
CA ASP A 37 11.48 25.71 23.67
C ASP A 37 9.99 25.82 24.01
N SER A 38 9.26 24.70 24.04
CA SER A 38 8.24 24.50 25.09
C SER A 38 8.00 23.02 25.39
N LYS A 39 8.04 22.71 26.68
CA LYS A 39 7.79 21.41 27.30
C LYS A 39 6.29 21.10 27.24
N PHE A 40 5.92 19.88 26.85
CA PHE A 40 4.64 19.28 27.24
C PHE A 40 4.81 17.85 27.73
N SER A 41 4.07 17.58 28.80
CA SER A 41 4.21 16.49 29.75
C SER A 41 3.78 15.12 29.21
N THR A 42 4.57 14.12 29.58
CA THR A 42 4.35 12.70 29.31
C THR A 42 3.21 12.15 30.16
N VAL A 43 2.10 11.74 29.53
CA VAL A 43 1.13 10.83 30.15
C VAL A 43 1.45 9.42 29.66
N GLN A 44 1.95 8.60 30.58
CA GLN A 44 2.25 7.19 30.36
C GLN A 44 0.95 6.41 30.16
N SER A 45 0.81 5.74 29.02
CA SER A 45 -0.19 4.68 28.81
C SER A 45 0.51 3.32 28.85
N SER A 46 0.01 2.45 29.73
CA SER A 46 0.54 1.11 29.99
C SER A 46 0.44 0.19 28.76
N PRO A 47 1.39 -0.75 28.55
CA PRO A 47 1.35 -1.63 27.38
C PRO A 47 0.36 -2.78 27.60
N VAL A 48 -0.67 -2.84 26.76
CA VAL A 48 -1.57 -3.99 26.65
C VAL A 48 -0.80 -5.17 26.03
N GLY A 49 -0.55 -6.20 26.83
CA GLY A 49 -0.47 -7.61 26.43
C GLY A 49 0.41 -7.98 25.23
N ALA A 50 1.73 -7.88 25.36
CA ALA A 50 2.67 -8.52 24.44
C ALA A 50 2.57 -10.05 24.58
N ARG A 51 1.78 -10.71 23.71
CA ARG A 51 1.72 -12.17 23.61
C ARG A 51 3.10 -12.69 23.19
N ARG A 52 3.87 -13.23 24.14
CA ARG A 52 5.19 -13.86 23.93
C ARG A 52 5.12 -14.83 22.74
N LYS A 53 5.85 -14.53 21.65
CA LYS A 53 6.05 -15.45 20.53
C LYS A 53 6.72 -16.72 21.05
N ARG A 54 6.16 -17.90 20.74
CA ARG A 54 6.86 -19.18 20.99
C ARG A 54 8.07 -19.25 20.05
N PRO A 55 9.31 -19.37 20.56
CA PRO A 55 10.49 -19.51 19.70
C PRO A 55 10.34 -20.77 18.83
N GLY A 56 10.55 -20.62 17.51
CA GLY A 56 10.46 -21.70 16.51
C GLY A 56 9.15 -21.79 15.69
N GLY A 57 8.11 -21.01 16.02
CA GLY A 57 6.85 -21.00 15.25
C GLY A 57 6.99 -20.35 13.86
N ASP A 58 7.67 -19.20 13.79
CA ASP A 58 7.84 -18.43 12.56
C ASP A 58 8.76 -19.13 11.55
N GLU A 59 9.81 -19.81 12.00
CA GLU A 59 10.73 -20.56 11.13
C GLU A 59 10.07 -21.79 10.49
N LYS A 60 9.29 -22.54 11.28
CA LYS A 60 8.49 -23.66 10.76
C LYS A 60 7.47 -23.16 9.73
N LYS A 61 6.85 -22.00 9.96
CA LYS A 61 5.91 -21.38 9.02
C LYS A 61 6.60 -20.90 7.74
N ASP A 62 7.78 -20.25 7.86
CA ASP A 62 8.57 -19.81 6.70
C ASP A 62 8.99 -20.98 5.81
N THR A 63 9.41 -22.09 6.44
CA THR A 63 9.76 -23.33 5.71
C THR A 63 8.55 -23.87 4.96
N LYS A 64 7.40 -24.00 5.64
CA LYS A 64 6.15 -24.42 5.00
C LYS A 64 5.71 -23.49 3.86
N LEU A 65 5.92 -22.17 3.98
CA LEU A 65 5.60 -21.21 2.92
C LEU A 65 6.52 -21.37 1.71
N LYS A 66 7.81 -21.62 1.92
CA LYS A 66 8.75 -21.88 0.83
C LYS A 66 8.41 -23.18 0.10
N ASP A 67 8.14 -24.24 0.85
CA ASP A 67 7.71 -25.52 0.30
C ASP A 67 6.39 -25.35 -0.47
N PHE A 68 5.45 -24.57 0.08
CA PHE A 68 4.17 -24.24 -0.54
C PHE A 68 4.34 -23.55 -1.90
N VAL A 69 5.19 -22.53 -2.01
CA VAL A 69 5.37 -21.80 -3.27
C VAL A 69 6.05 -22.65 -4.34
N ASN A 70 6.93 -23.57 -3.93
CA ASN A 70 7.71 -24.37 -4.87
C ASN A 70 6.96 -25.64 -5.34
N HIS A 71 5.79 -25.97 -4.79
CA HIS A 71 5.06 -27.20 -5.11
C HIS A 71 3.66 -26.92 -5.70
N PRO A 72 3.33 -27.43 -6.90
CA PRO A 72 2.11 -27.07 -7.65
C PRO A 72 0.78 -27.62 -7.10
N THR A 73 0.80 -28.31 -5.95
CA THR A 73 -0.33 -29.11 -5.45
C THR A 73 -1.13 -28.43 -4.33
N PHE A 74 -0.78 -27.21 -3.92
CA PHE A 74 -1.45 -26.57 -2.78
C PHE A 74 -2.52 -25.55 -3.20
N SER A 75 -3.61 -25.50 -2.43
CA SER A 75 -4.79 -24.68 -2.72
C SER A 75 -4.64 -23.22 -2.26
N VAL A 76 -5.20 -22.28 -3.02
CA VAL A 76 -5.31 -20.85 -2.63
C VAL A 76 -5.96 -20.69 -1.25
N SER A 77 -6.90 -21.57 -0.90
CA SER A 77 -7.55 -21.61 0.42
C SER A 77 -6.56 -21.85 1.58
N GLN A 78 -5.52 -22.67 1.37
CA GLN A 78 -4.47 -22.85 2.38
C GLN A 78 -3.60 -21.60 2.51
N LEU A 79 -3.26 -20.95 1.39
CA LEU A 79 -2.49 -19.71 1.39
C LEU A 79 -3.22 -18.59 2.15
N ARG A 80 -4.53 -18.44 1.91
CA ARG A 80 -5.37 -17.50 2.66
C ARG A 80 -5.29 -17.74 4.16
N ARG A 81 -5.36 -19.00 4.61
CA ARG A 81 -5.18 -19.35 6.04
C ARG A 81 -3.81 -18.94 6.58
N PHE A 82 -2.74 -19.14 5.82
CA PHE A 82 -1.40 -18.70 6.24
C PHE A 82 -1.30 -17.19 6.38
N ALA A 83 -1.82 -16.44 5.41
CA ALA A 83 -1.83 -14.98 5.41
C ALA A 83 -2.66 -14.39 6.56
N ILE A 84 -3.81 -15.00 6.87
CA ILE A 84 -4.68 -14.58 7.98
C ILE A 84 -4.08 -14.92 9.34
N SER A 85 -3.44 -16.09 9.48
CA SER A 85 -2.87 -16.57 10.74
C SER A 85 -1.79 -15.64 11.31
N SER A 86 -1.45 -15.85 12.59
CA SER A 86 -0.44 -15.04 13.30
C SER A 86 0.86 -14.91 12.50
N GLY A 87 1.41 -13.69 12.44
CA GLY A 87 2.62 -13.35 11.70
C GLY A 87 2.46 -13.16 10.18
N GLY A 88 1.30 -13.51 9.60
CA GLY A 88 1.05 -13.34 8.16
C GLY A 88 2.04 -14.10 7.29
N LEU A 89 2.50 -13.50 6.20
CA LEU A 89 3.45 -14.12 5.27
C LEU A 89 4.92 -13.92 5.68
N LEU A 90 5.16 -13.24 6.81
CA LEU A 90 6.46 -13.00 7.44
C LEU A 90 7.39 -12.09 6.61
N LYS A 91 7.94 -12.58 5.50
CA LYS A 91 9.02 -11.95 4.72
C LYS A 91 8.52 -11.42 3.38
N SER A 92 9.13 -10.32 2.90
CA SER A 92 8.82 -9.75 1.58
C SER A 92 9.08 -10.72 0.43
N ALA A 93 10.07 -11.61 0.55
CA ALA A 93 10.32 -12.68 -0.44
C ALA A 93 9.12 -13.63 -0.58
N ASN A 94 8.44 -13.95 0.52
CA ASN A 94 7.22 -14.76 0.47
C ASN A 94 6.08 -13.94 -0.15
N ARG A 95 5.92 -12.66 0.22
CA ARG A 95 4.87 -11.78 -0.33
C ARG A 95 4.96 -11.61 -1.85
N LYS A 96 6.18 -11.46 -2.39
CA LYS A 96 6.44 -11.41 -3.84
C LYS A 96 5.84 -12.59 -4.61
N ARG A 97 5.78 -13.77 -3.98
CA ARG A 97 5.23 -14.98 -4.58
C ARG A 97 3.75 -15.17 -4.22
N CYS A 98 3.39 -14.94 -2.97
CA CYS A 98 2.07 -15.25 -2.44
C CYS A 98 0.99 -14.22 -2.80
N TRP A 99 1.31 -12.92 -2.86
CA TRP A 99 0.29 -11.90 -3.18
C TRP A 99 -0.25 -12.08 -4.61
N PRO A 100 0.57 -12.30 -5.65
CA PRO A 100 0.06 -12.64 -6.98
C PRO A 100 -0.87 -13.85 -6.99
N MET A 101 -0.50 -14.93 -6.28
CA MET A 101 -1.33 -16.13 -6.17
C MET A 101 -2.66 -15.89 -5.43
N LEU A 102 -2.67 -15.02 -4.41
CA LEU A 102 -3.90 -14.68 -3.67
C LEU A 102 -4.87 -13.83 -4.50
N LEU A 103 -4.32 -13.02 -5.40
CA LEU A 103 -5.05 -12.09 -6.27
C LEU A 103 -5.38 -12.67 -7.65
N ASP A 104 -4.91 -13.90 -7.93
CA ASP A 104 -5.07 -14.59 -9.21
C ASP A 104 -4.49 -13.79 -10.38
N ILE A 105 -3.23 -13.37 -10.22
CA ILE A 105 -2.49 -12.54 -11.19
C ILE A 105 -1.64 -13.43 -12.10
N ASP A 106 -1.76 -13.20 -13.40
CA ASP A 106 -0.82 -13.73 -14.40
C ASP A 106 0.47 -12.90 -14.37
N VAL A 107 1.52 -13.46 -13.77
CA VAL A 107 2.82 -12.80 -13.61
C VAL A 107 3.69 -12.86 -14.88
N ASP A 108 3.33 -13.71 -15.83
CA ASP A 108 4.08 -13.89 -17.08
C ASP A 108 3.62 -12.91 -18.17
N ASN A 109 2.43 -12.32 -18.00
CA ASN A 109 1.81 -11.41 -18.96
C ASN A 109 1.48 -10.05 -18.31
N ILE A 110 2.52 -9.31 -17.90
CA ILE A 110 2.36 -7.98 -17.32
C ILE A 110 2.51 -6.92 -18.43
N PRO A 111 1.50 -6.05 -18.65
CA PRO A 111 1.59 -4.96 -19.61
C PRO A 111 2.80 -4.04 -19.37
N PRO A 112 3.48 -3.60 -20.42
CA PRO A 112 4.57 -2.62 -20.28
C PRO A 112 4.02 -1.25 -19.89
N ALA A 113 4.77 -0.51 -19.07
CA ALA A 113 4.39 0.83 -18.66
C ALA A 113 4.22 1.78 -19.87
N PRO A 114 3.21 2.68 -19.85
CA PRO A 114 3.03 3.69 -20.88
C PRO A 114 4.22 4.64 -20.96
N LYS A 115 4.44 5.20 -22.14
CA LYS A 115 5.46 6.25 -22.32
C LYS A 115 5.12 7.47 -21.47
N LEU A 116 6.14 8.14 -20.96
CA LEU A 116 5.99 9.33 -20.12
C LEU A 116 5.16 10.46 -20.76
N SER A 117 5.19 10.58 -22.09
CA SER A 117 4.36 11.54 -22.82
C SER A 117 2.86 11.29 -22.61
N VAL A 118 2.45 10.02 -22.51
CA VAL A 118 1.06 9.61 -22.26
C VAL A 118 0.68 9.84 -20.79
N LEU A 119 1.61 9.54 -19.87
CA LEU A 119 1.40 9.77 -18.43
C LEU A 119 1.08 11.24 -18.14
N LYS A 120 1.82 12.16 -18.79
CA LYS A 120 1.68 13.62 -18.63
C LYS A 120 0.34 14.17 -19.12
N THR A 121 -0.37 13.45 -19.98
CA THR A 121 -1.70 13.87 -20.48
C THR A 121 -2.84 13.43 -19.57
N HIS A 122 -2.58 12.61 -18.56
CA HIS A 122 -3.62 12.13 -17.65
C HIS A 122 -4.12 13.26 -16.74
N ARG A 123 -5.44 13.33 -16.51
CA ARG A 123 -6.10 14.38 -15.71
C ARG A 123 -5.53 14.51 -14.29
N ASP A 124 -5.13 13.39 -13.70
CA ASP A 124 -4.65 13.32 -12.30
C ASP A 124 -3.12 13.45 -12.18
N TYR A 125 -2.39 13.68 -13.28
CA TYR A 125 -0.91 13.69 -13.30
C TYR A 125 -0.29 14.62 -12.26
N GLU A 126 -0.71 15.89 -12.23
CA GLU A 126 -0.15 16.89 -11.32
C GLU A 126 -0.52 16.60 -9.85
N GLN A 127 -1.73 16.10 -9.59
CA GLN A 127 -2.15 15.72 -8.23
C GLN A 127 -1.32 14.53 -7.71
N VAL A 128 -1.11 13.51 -8.55
CA VAL A 128 -0.28 12.34 -8.20
C VAL A 128 1.16 12.77 -7.88
N LEU A 129 1.75 13.67 -8.68
CA LEU A 129 3.08 14.20 -8.41
C LEU A 129 3.17 14.86 -7.03
N LEU A 130 2.24 15.77 -6.73
CA LEU A 130 2.22 16.50 -5.46
C LEU A 130 2.05 15.57 -4.25
N ASP A 131 1.23 14.54 -4.37
CA ASP A 131 1.03 13.57 -3.30
C ASP A 131 2.24 12.66 -3.08
N VAL A 132 2.87 12.20 -4.16
CA VAL A 132 4.10 11.39 -4.08
C VAL A 132 5.25 12.19 -3.47
N GLU A 133 5.36 13.48 -3.80
CA GLU A 133 6.36 14.37 -3.20
C GLU A 133 6.17 14.50 -1.68
N ARG A 134 4.93 14.60 -1.20
CA ARG A 134 4.61 14.68 0.24
C ARG A 134 4.81 13.36 1.00
N SER A 135 4.98 12.23 0.31
CA SER A 135 5.06 10.89 0.92
C SER A 135 6.43 10.50 1.50
N LEU A 136 7.35 11.44 1.69
CA LEU A 136 8.73 11.20 2.15
C LEU A 136 8.84 10.33 3.42
N SER A 137 7.89 10.49 4.35
CA SER A 137 7.85 9.73 5.61
C SER A 137 7.59 8.22 5.44
N ARG A 138 7.17 7.77 4.24
CA ARG A 138 6.86 6.37 3.92
C ARG A 138 8.07 5.56 3.52
N PHE A 139 9.16 6.23 3.13
CA PHE A 139 10.38 5.55 2.74
C PHE A 139 11.19 5.15 3.99
N PRO A 140 11.91 4.01 3.95
CA PRO A 140 12.75 3.58 5.06
C PRO A 140 13.71 4.69 5.54
N PRO A 141 13.85 4.90 6.86
CA PRO A 141 14.77 5.89 7.39
C PRO A 141 16.20 5.54 6.99
N GLY A 142 16.99 6.56 6.60
CA GLY A 142 18.36 6.37 6.12
C GLY A 142 18.48 5.94 4.66
N MET A 143 17.37 5.81 3.91
CA MET A 143 17.44 5.62 2.46
C MET A 143 18.08 6.84 1.78
N ARG A 144 19.11 6.58 0.96
CA ARG A 144 19.77 7.59 0.12
C ARG A 144 18.76 8.32 -0.75
N GLU A 145 18.94 9.62 -0.87
CA GLU A 145 18.03 10.52 -1.58
C GLU A 145 17.87 10.16 -3.06
N ASP A 146 18.97 9.86 -3.75
CA ASP A 146 18.95 9.44 -5.17
C ASP A 146 18.07 8.20 -5.39
N LYS A 147 18.20 7.19 -4.53
CA LYS A 147 17.39 5.97 -4.58
C LYS A 147 15.93 6.27 -4.28
N ARG A 148 15.66 7.19 -3.37
CA ARG A 148 14.30 7.61 -3.02
C ARG A 148 13.62 8.31 -4.19
N LEU A 149 14.31 9.25 -4.83
CA LEU A 149 13.81 9.97 -6.00
C LEU A 149 13.44 8.99 -7.12
N VAL A 150 14.29 7.99 -7.39
CA VAL A 150 13.98 6.94 -8.37
C VAL A 150 12.71 6.15 -7.99
N LEU A 151 12.51 5.84 -6.70
CA LEU A 151 11.29 5.15 -6.26
C LEU A 151 10.04 6.05 -6.35
N GLN A 152 10.17 7.36 -6.12
CA GLN A 152 9.08 8.32 -6.31
C GLN A 152 8.68 8.41 -7.79
N ASP A 153 9.67 8.52 -8.70
CA ASP A 153 9.42 8.50 -10.13
C ASP A 153 8.68 7.21 -10.55
N LYS A 154 9.13 6.05 -10.05
CA LYS A 154 8.46 4.76 -10.27
C LYS A 154 7.06 4.69 -9.69
N LEU A 155 6.82 5.31 -8.54
CA LEU A 155 5.51 5.35 -7.91
C LEU A 155 4.50 6.17 -8.73
N VAL A 156 4.95 7.30 -9.30
CA VAL A 156 4.12 8.12 -10.21
C VAL A 156 3.74 7.32 -11.45
N VAL A 157 4.72 6.65 -12.08
CA VAL A 157 4.48 5.77 -13.24
C VAL A 157 3.50 4.66 -12.89
N LEU A 158 3.69 4.00 -11.75
CA LEU A 158 2.82 2.91 -11.26
C LEU A 158 1.35 3.37 -11.11
N ILE A 159 1.12 4.48 -10.42
CA ILE A 159 -0.23 5.00 -10.17
C ILE A 159 -0.92 5.35 -11.49
N LEU A 160 -0.23 6.10 -12.36
CA LEU A 160 -0.81 6.56 -13.61
C LEU A 160 -1.00 5.44 -14.62
N HIS A 161 -0.15 4.41 -14.61
CA HIS A 161 -0.32 3.22 -15.44
C HIS A 161 -1.67 2.55 -15.14
N VAL A 162 -2.01 2.36 -13.86
CA VAL A 162 -3.30 1.79 -13.43
C VAL A 162 -4.47 2.69 -13.87
N LEU A 163 -4.38 3.99 -13.65
CA LEU A 163 -5.47 4.92 -13.99
C LEU A 163 -5.70 5.04 -15.51
N ILE A 164 -4.65 4.93 -16.33
CA ILE A 164 -4.76 4.92 -17.79
C ILE A 164 -5.43 3.62 -18.27
N ASN A 165 -5.09 2.49 -17.65
CA ASN A 165 -5.65 1.19 -18.04
C ASN A 165 -7.13 1.04 -17.60
N HIS A 166 -7.54 1.74 -16.54
CA HIS A 166 -8.88 1.72 -15.97
C HIS A 166 -9.47 3.15 -15.89
N PRO A 167 -9.93 3.73 -17.02
CA PRO A 167 -10.37 5.12 -17.09
C PRO A 167 -11.61 5.43 -16.24
N GLU A 168 -12.34 4.43 -15.79
CA GLU A 168 -13.45 4.54 -14.85
C GLU A 168 -12.99 4.85 -13.41
N LEU A 169 -11.74 4.56 -13.07
CA LEU A 169 -11.19 4.81 -11.75
C LEU A 169 -10.77 6.28 -11.60
N HIS A 170 -11.07 6.83 -10.44
CA HIS A 170 -10.74 8.19 -10.07
C HIS A 170 -9.70 8.15 -8.95
N TYR A 171 -8.62 8.91 -9.13
CA TYR A 171 -7.59 9.01 -8.10
C TYR A 171 -8.15 9.69 -6.84
N TYR A 172 -7.85 9.12 -5.67
CA TYR A 172 -8.17 9.72 -4.38
C TYR A 172 -6.88 9.95 -3.56
N GLN A 173 -6.89 11.00 -2.74
CA GLN A 173 -5.75 11.31 -1.87
C GLN A 173 -5.59 10.23 -0.78
N GLY A 174 -4.44 9.54 -0.81
CA GLY A 174 -4.13 8.40 0.06
C GLY A 174 -3.91 7.08 -0.71
N TYR A 175 -4.33 7.01 -1.97
CA TYR A 175 -4.06 5.84 -2.83
C TYR A 175 -2.56 5.58 -3.02
N HIS A 176 -1.75 6.65 -3.05
CA HIS A 176 -0.29 6.56 -3.16
C HIS A 176 0.36 5.83 -1.97
N ASP A 177 -0.21 5.87 -0.75
CA ASP A 177 0.31 5.11 0.40
C ASP A 177 0.18 3.60 0.20
N ILE A 178 -0.89 3.17 -0.47
CA ILE A 178 -1.07 1.76 -0.83
C ILE A 178 -0.04 1.38 -1.89
N CYS A 179 0.05 2.18 -2.96
CA CYS A 179 0.95 1.93 -4.07
C CYS A 179 2.42 1.87 -3.64
N VAL A 180 2.88 2.79 -2.77
CA VAL A 180 4.27 2.77 -2.27
C VAL A 180 4.53 1.55 -1.39
N THR A 181 3.56 1.14 -0.58
CA THR A 181 3.70 -0.06 0.28
C THR A 181 3.87 -1.31 -0.58
N ILE A 182 3.06 -1.44 -1.64
CA ILE A 182 3.18 -2.54 -2.61
C ILE A 182 4.53 -2.47 -3.32
N LEU A 183 4.91 -1.31 -3.87
CA LEU A 183 6.18 -1.11 -4.57
C LEU A 183 7.39 -1.50 -3.73
N LEU A 184 7.43 -1.08 -2.46
CA LEU A 184 8.50 -1.42 -1.52
C LEU A 184 8.49 -2.92 -1.13
N THR A 185 7.33 -3.58 -1.19
CA THR A 185 7.20 -5.00 -0.81
C THR A 185 7.59 -5.93 -1.95
N VAL A 186 6.97 -5.75 -3.13
CA VAL A 186 7.10 -6.69 -4.25
C VAL A 186 8.14 -6.26 -5.28
N GLY A 187 8.49 -4.97 -5.31
CA GLY A 187 9.38 -4.39 -6.32
C GLY A 187 8.61 -4.01 -7.59
N GLU A 188 9.29 -3.29 -8.47
CA GLU A 188 8.72 -2.67 -9.68
C GLU A 188 8.03 -3.67 -10.61
N ASP A 189 8.69 -4.78 -10.93
CA ASP A 189 8.24 -5.77 -11.91
C ASP A 189 6.82 -6.30 -11.61
N LEU A 190 6.50 -6.49 -10.33
CA LEU A 190 5.20 -7.03 -9.88
C LEU A 190 4.26 -5.96 -9.32
N ALA A 191 4.77 -4.77 -9.00
CA ALA A 191 3.97 -3.75 -8.33
C ALA A 191 2.75 -3.34 -9.16
N TYR A 192 2.94 -3.16 -10.47
CA TYR A 192 1.84 -2.82 -11.36
C TYR A 192 0.73 -3.87 -11.32
N ALA A 193 1.06 -5.14 -11.59
CA ALA A 193 0.04 -6.19 -11.63
C ALA A 193 -0.72 -6.34 -10.30
N VAL A 194 -0.01 -6.22 -9.16
CA VAL A 194 -0.65 -6.28 -7.83
C VAL A 194 -1.55 -5.08 -7.58
N VAL A 195 -1.09 -3.87 -7.86
CA VAL A 195 -1.89 -2.66 -7.64
C VAL A 195 -3.08 -2.62 -8.60
N ASP A 196 -2.87 -2.91 -9.89
CA ASP A 196 -3.92 -2.97 -10.91
C ASP A 196 -5.08 -3.88 -10.47
N ARG A 197 -4.75 -5.11 -10.05
CA ARG A 197 -5.75 -6.06 -9.56
C ARG A 197 -6.45 -5.60 -8.29
N LEU A 198 -5.72 -4.99 -7.35
CA LEU A 198 -6.31 -4.44 -6.13
C LEU A 198 -7.25 -3.28 -6.40
N SER A 199 -6.92 -2.44 -7.38
CA SER A 199 -7.69 -1.23 -7.71
C SER A 199 -9.06 -1.54 -8.29
N ILE A 200 -9.15 -2.58 -9.11
CA ILE A 200 -10.44 -3.06 -9.66
C ILE A 200 -11.20 -4.03 -8.73
N SER A 201 -10.63 -4.40 -7.58
CA SER A 201 -11.25 -5.36 -6.65
C SER A 201 -11.48 -4.77 -5.25
N HIS A 202 -10.42 -4.56 -4.48
CA HIS A 202 -10.54 -4.17 -3.09
C HIS A 202 -10.72 -2.67 -2.90
N LEU A 203 -10.22 -1.87 -3.84
CA LEU A 203 -10.18 -0.42 -3.74
C LEU A 203 -11.18 0.27 -4.67
N SER A 204 -11.88 -0.49 -5.52
CA SER A 204 -12.76 0.03 -6.57
C SER A 204 -13.85 0.96 -6.01
N ASP A 205 -14.36 0.65 -4.82
CA ASP A 205 -15.37 1.47 -4.15
C ASP A 205 -14.83 2.82 -3.63
N TYR A 206 -13.51 2.93 -3.42
CA TYR A 206 -12.85 4.17 -3.01
C TYR A 206 -12.42 5.03 -4.20
N MET A 207 -12.36 4.45 -5.39
CA MET A 207 -11.93 5.09 -6.64
C MET A 207 -13.09 5.55 -7.51
N GLY A 208 -14.25 5.83 -6.91
CA GLY A 208 -15.38 6.44 -7.59
C GLY A 208 -15.15 7.93 -7.88
N SER A 209 -15.91 8.49 -8.83
CA SER A 209 -15.92 9.94 -9.10
C SER A 209 -16.40 10.76 -7.89
N THR A 210 -17.08 10.13 -6.96
CA THR A 210 -17.57 10.69 -5.72
C THR A 210 -17.32 9.73 -4.55
N MET A 211 -17.39 10.22 -3.31
CA MET A 211 -17.03 9.47 -2.10
C MET A 211 -18.21 8.72 -1.46
N GLU A 212 -19.36 8.68 -2.14
CA GLU A 212 -20.63 8.18 -1.61
C GLU A 212 -20.53 6.69 -1.28
N ARG A 213 -19.88 5.90 -2.15
CA ARG A 213 -19.62 4.47 -1.89
C ARG A 213 -18.71 4.28 -0.68
N THR A 214 -17.63 5.07 -0.58
CA THR A 214 -16.74 5.07 0.58
C THR A 214 -17.53 5.38 1.86
N LYS A 215 -18.42 6.37 1.83
CA LYS A 215 -19.29 6.71 2.96
C LYS A 215 -20.20 5.55 3.37
N VAL A 216 -20.86 4.89 2.42
CA VAL A 216 -21.68 3.71 2.71
C VAL A 216 -20.85 2.60 3.35
N ILE A 217 -19.63 2.36 2.88
CA ILE A 217 -18.73 1.38 3.49
C ILE A 217 -18.38 1.78 4.93
N MET A 218 -18.09 3.06 5.17
CA MET A 218 -17.80 3.56 6.51
C MET A 218 -18.97 3.40 7.48
N ASP A 219 -20.20 3.60 7.00
CA ASP A 219 -21.42 3.52 7.80
C ASP A 219 -21.68 2.10 8.35
N TYR A 220 -21.05 1.06 7.79
CA TYR A 220 -21.08 -0.29 8.38
C TYR A 220 -20.41 -0.40 9.76
N VAL A 221 -19.59 0.58 10.18
CA VAL A 221 -18.98 0.58 11.53
C VAL A 221 -20.04 0.56 12.61
N PHE A 222 -21.10 1.37 12.48
CA PHE A 222 -22.14 1.47 13.51
C PHE A 222 -22.94 0.16 13.70
N PRO A 223 -23.47 -0.49 12.65
CA PRO A 223 -24.08 -1.81 12.79
C PRO A 223 -23.15 -2.87 13.40
N ILE A 224 -21.85 -2.86 13.07
CA ILE A 224 -20.88 -3.79 13.66
C ILE A 224 -20.72 -3.50 15.16
N LEU A 225 -20.53 -2.23 15.54
CA LEU A 225 -20.44 -1.81 16.93
C LEU A 225 -21.71 -2.12 17.71
N ALA A 226 -22.90 -1.93 17.12
CA ALA A 226 -24.17 -2.27 17.76
C ALA A 226 -24.26 -3.76 18.11
N LYS A 227 -23.65 -4.64 17.31
CA LYS A 227 -23.62 -6.09 17.58
C LYS A 227 -22.59 -6.49 18.63
N VAL A 228 -21.44 -5.82 18.69
CA VAL A 228 -20.32 -6.20 19.57
C VAL A 228 -20.34 -5.43 20.90
N ASN A 229 -20.66 -4.14 20.86
CA ASN A 229 -20.69 -3.25 22.01
C ASN A 229 -21.77 -2.14 21.85
N PRO A 230 -23.06 -2.45 22.13
CA PRO A 230 -24.16 -1.48 22.00
C PRO A 230 -23.98 -0.21 22.85
N LYS A 231 -23.28 -0.31 24.00
CA LYS A 231 -23.07 0.86 24.88
C LYS A 231 -22.13 1.89 24.24
N LEU A 232 -21.05 1.42 23.61
CA LEU A 232 -20.12 2.27 22.89
C LEU A 232 -20.81 2.89 21.67
N GLU A 233 -21.57 2.08 20.94
CA GLU A 233 -22.32 2.53 19.77
C GLU A 233 -23.29 3.67 20.11
N ALA A 234 -24.13 3.49 21.14
CA ALA A 234 -25.07 4.52 21.59
C ALA A 234 -24.35 5.79 22.08
N TYR A 235 -23.19 5.65 22.71
CA TYR A 235 -22.36 6.78 23.13
C TYR A 235 -21.85 7.58 21.92
N LEU A 236 -21.32 6.90 20.90
CA LEU A 236 -20.82 7.54 19.68
C LEU A 236 -21.93 8.19 18.86
N GLN A 237 -23.11 7.57 18.79
CA GLN A 237 -24.29 8.18 18.17
C GLN A 237 -24.73 9.44 18.92
N LYS A 238 -24.83 9.40 20.25
CA LYS A 238 -25.19 10.56 21.07
C LYS A 238 -24.18 11.70 20.95
N ALA A 239 -22.91 11.37 20.74
CA ALA A 239 -21.85 12.34 20.54
C ALA A 239 -21.74 12.87 19.09
N GLU A 240 -22.59 12.39 18.16
CA GLU A 240 -22.65 12.82 16.76
C GLU A 240 -21.29 12.76 16.03
N VAL A 241 -20.45 11.78 16.39
CA VAL A 241 -19.08 11.64 15.85
C VAL A 241 -19.08 11.37 14.34
N GLY A 242 -20.14 10.76 13.82
CA GLY A 242 -20.22 10.28 12.43
C GLY A 242 -19.19 9.18 12.15
N THR A 243 -18.80 9.01 10.89
CA THR A 243 -17.86 7.93 10.46
C THR A 243 -16.57 8.44 9.85
N MET A 244 -16.41 9.75 9.68
CA MET A 244 -15.25 10.37 9.02
C MET A 244 -13.91 10.07 9.71
N PHE A 245 -13.91 9.77 11.00
CA PHE A 245 -12.71 9.43 11.76
C PHE A 245 -11.98 8.19 11.21
N CYS A 246 -12.70 7.24 10.60
CA CYS A 246 -12.12 6.01 10.07
C CYS A 246 -11.74 6.09 8.58
N LEU A 247 -12.07 7.21 7.90
CA LEU A 247 -11.83 7.38 6.47
C LEU A 247 -10.36 7.15 6.11
N SER A 248 -9.45 7.87 6.78
CA SER A 248 -8.01 7.75 6.54
C SER A 248 -7.48 6.33 6.79
N TRP A 249 -8.13 5.55 7.66
CA TRP A 249 -7.72 4.20 7.99
C TRP A 249 -8.05 3.24 6.86
N ILE A 250 -9.26 3.34 6.30
CA ILE A 250 -9.71 2.42 5.26
C ILE A 250 -9.09 2.76 3.90
N ILE A 251 -9.00 4.04 3.50
CA ILE A 251 -8.55 4.40 2.15
C ILE A 251 -7.04 4.26 1.98
N THR A 252 -6.28 4.24 3.08
CA THR A 252 -4.81 4.02 3.07
C THR A 252 -4.40 2.65 3.58
N TRP A 253 -5.37 1.77 3.86
CA TRP A 253 -5.13 0.48 4.53
C TRP A 253 -4.23 0.61 5.77
N TYR A 254 -4.55 1.59 6.63
CA TYR A 254 -3.84 1.93 7.86
C TYR A 254 -2.39 2.37 7.66
N GLY A 255 -1.95 2.54 6.40
CA GLY A 255 -0.63 3.03 6.05
C GLY A 255 -0.34 4.31 6.81
N HIS A 256 -1.28 5.26 6.83
CA HIS A 256 -1.09 6.52 7.53
C HIS A 256 -0.98 6.44 9.06
N VAL A 257 -1.62 5.45 9.69
CA VAL A 257 -1.76 5.38 11.14
C VAL A 257 -0.65 4.57 11.80
N LEU A 258 -0.24 3.48 11.15
CA LEU A 258 0.77 2.58 11.71
C LEU A 258 2.16 3.12 11.39
N LYS A 259 2.99 3.31 12.42
CA LYS A 259 4.37 3.81 12.26
C LYS A 259 5.33 2.75 11.74
N GLU A 260 5.05 1.49 12.05
CA GLU A 260 5.97 0.39 11.75
C GLU A 260 5.58 -0.34 10.48
N TYR A 261 6.45 -0.25 9.46
CA TYR A 261 6.25 -0.90 8.16
C TYR A 261 5.90 -2.38 8.26
N ARG A 262 6.53 -3.12 9.20
CA ARG A 262 6.24 -4.55 9.43
C ARG A 262 4.78 -4.83 9.81
N HIS A 263 4.13 -3.92 10.53
CA HIS A 263 2.73 -4.07 10.91
C HIS A 263 1.80 -3.76 9.73
N ILE A 264 2.16 -2.76 8.92
CA ILE A 264 1.43 -2.43 7.68
C ILE A 264 1.42 -3.63 6.73
N VAL A 265 2.59 -4.17 6.37
CA VAL A 265 2.64 -5.29 5.40
C VAL A 265 1.98 -6.57 5.93
N ARG A 266 1.89 -6.75 7.26
CA ARG A 266 1.10 -7.85 7.84
C ARG A 266 -0.40 -7.62 7.68
N LEU A 267 -0.87 -6.37 7.83
CA LEU A 267 -2.28 -6.05 7.54
C LEU A 267 -2.59 -6.27 6.07
N TYR A 268 -1.66 -5.96 5.17
CA TYR A 268 -1.84 -6.21 3.73
C TYR A 268 -1.97 -7.71 3.46
N ASP A 269 -1.15 -8.56 4.09
CA ASP A 269 -1.32 -10.02 4.04
C ASP A 269 -2.76 -10.43 4.41
N PHE A 270 -3.31 -9.81 5.47
CA PHE A 270 -4.66 -10.10 5.95
C PHE A 270 -5.75 -9.58 5.00
N PHE A 271 -5.64 -8.35 4.50
CA PHE A 271 -6.63 -7.73 3.62
C PHE A 271 -6.71 -8.43 2.26
N ILE A 272 -5.55 -8.68 1.63
CA ILE A 272 -5.46 -9.39 0.34
C ILE A 272 -6.04 -10.81 0.42
N ALA A 273 -5.91 -11.45 1.58
CA ALA A 273 -6.43 -12.80 1.79
C ALA A 273 -7.91 -12.87 2.20
N SER A 274 -8.54 -11.71 2.45
CA SER A 274 -9.89 -11.60 3.01
C SER A 274 -10.87 -10.94 2.04
N HIS A 275 -12.12 -10.79 2.47
CA HIS A 275 -13.12 -10.03 1.72
C HIS A 275 -12.72 -8.54 1.62
N PRO A 276 -13.00 -7.83 0.50
CA PRO A 276 -12.71 -6.41 0.32
C PRO A 276 -13.15 -5.49 1.46
N LEU A 277 -14.28 -5.80 2.12
CA LEU A 277 -14.79 -5.04 3.27
C LEU A 277 -14.01 -5.27 4.58
N MET A 278 -13.05 -6.19 4.64
CA MET A 278 -12.32 -6.50 5.87
C MET A 278 -11.66 -5.29 6.57
N PRO A 279 -11.15 -4.24 5.88
CA PRO A 279 -10.64 -3.04 6.53
C PRO A 279 -11.64 -2.36 7.49
N ILE A 280 -12.95 -2.46 7.22
CA ILE A 280 -13.98 -1.88 8.10
C ILE A 280 -14.16 -2.67 9.40
N TYR A 281 -14.04 -4.00 9.32
CA TYR A 281 -14.07 -4.86 10.50
C TYR A 281 -12.86 -4.59 11.40
N VAL A 282 -11.69 -4.32 10.79
CA VAL A 282 -10.51 -3.89 11.56
C VAL A 282 -10.73 -2.51 12.18
N ALA A 283 -11.49 -1.62 11.53
CA ALA A 283 -11.78 -0.29 12.06
C ALA A 283 -12.69 -0.38 13.30
N ALA A 284 -13.71 -1.24 13.24
CA ALA A 284 -14.63 -1.47 14.35
C ALA A 284 -13.99 -2.24 15.52
N ALA A 285 -12.93 -3.01 15.27
CA ALA A 285 -12.22 -3.78 16.31
C ALA A 285 -11.14 -2.96 17.04
N LYS A 286 -10.84 -1.75 16.58
CA LYS A 286 -9.81 -0.86 17.13
C LYS A 286 -10.37 -0.02 18.27
#